data_AF-A0A916RYA0-F1
#
_entry.id   AF-A0A916RYA0-F1
#
_cell.length_a   1.000
_cell.length_b   1.000
_cell.length_c   1.000
_cell.angle_alpha   90.00
_cell.angle_beta   90.00
_cell.angle_gamma   90.00
#
_symmetry.space_group_name_H-M   'P 1'
#
loop_
_entity.id
_entity.type
_entity.pdbx_description
1 polymer ?
#
loop_
_entity_poly.entity_id
_entity_poly.type
_entity_poly.pdbx_seq_one_letter_code
_entity_poly.pdbx_strand_id
1 'polypeptide(L)' 'MNYTPEMEKAMQKSHRMGYADYCRKLENRMKVERRRQEDYNRSKYVVAEIESNIHR' A
#
# COMPACT_ATOMS: atom_id res chain seq x y z
N MET A 1 -5.91 -9.07 19.55
CA MET A 1 -6.26 -8.51 18.23
C MET A 1 -6.65 -9.66 17.34
N ASN A 2 -7.94 -9.76 16.98
CA ASN A 2 -8.39 -10.79 16.05
C ASN A 2 -8.30 -10.17 14.64
N TYR A 3 -7.39 -10.69 13.81
CA TYR A 3 -7.35 -10.41 12.37
C TYR A 3 -7.95 -11.60 11.64
N THR A 4 -8.57 -11.35 10.48
CA THR A 4 -9.23 -12.43 9.74
C THR A 4 -8.22 -13.20 8.87
N PRO A 5 -8.49 -14.46 8.51
CA PRO A 5 -7.68 -15.21 7.55
C PRO A 5 -7.52 -14.47 6.20
N GLU A 6 -8.49 -13.65 5.81
CA GLU A 6 -8.46 -12.84 4.59
C GLU A 6 -7.44 -11.72 4.70
N MET A 7 -7.30 -11.08 5.87
CA MET A 7 -6.27 -10.07 6.10
C MET A 7 -4.87 -10.68 5.98
N GLU A 8 -4.69 -11.88 6.53
CA GLU A 8 -3.44 -12.65 6.44
C GLU A 8 -3.11 -12.98 4.97
N LYS A 9 -4.08 -13.53 4.23
CA LYS A 9 -3.94 -13.84 2.79
C LYS A 9 -3.63 -12.60 1.95
N ALA A 10 -4.34 -11.49 2.20
CA ALA A 10 -4.14 -10.25 1.46
C ALA A 10 -2.75 -9.66 1.69
N MET A 11 -2.29 -9.63 2.94
CA MET A 11 -0.94 -9.17 3.27
C MET A 11 0.13 -10.07 2.66
N GLN A 12 -0.07 -11.39 2.69
CA GLN A 12 0.88 -12.33 2.10
C GLN A 12 0.99 -12.13 0.58
N LYS A 13 -0.15 -11.92 -0.10
CA LYS A 13 -0.19 -11.66 -1.54
C LYS A 13 0.47 -10.32 -1.92
N SER A 14 0.16 -9.26 -1.20
CA SER A 14 0.56 -7.88 -1.60
C SER A 14 1.95 -7.49 -1.09
N HIS A 15 2.32 -7.96 0.10
CA HIS A 15 3.52 -7.51 0.82
C HIS A 15 4.47 -8.64 1.19
N ARG A 16 4.16 -9.90 0.80
CA ARG A 16 4.95 -11.11 1.11
C ARG A 16 5.17 -11.31 2.61
N MET A 17 4.18 -10.90 3.40
CA MET A 17 4.20 -11.04 4.84
C MET A 17 2.80 -11.25 5.40
N GLY A 18 2.71 -11.93 6.54
CA GLY A 18 1.47 -12.06 7.29
C GLY A 18 0.98 -10.75 7.89
N TYR A 19 -0.32 -10.67 8.19
CA TYR A 19 -0.86 -9.54 8.95
C TYR A 19 -0.33 -9.57 10.39
N ALA A 20 -0.14 -10.75 10.97
CA ALA A 20 0.47 -10.92 12.29
C ALA A 20 1.87 -10.30 12.39
N ASP A 21 2.71 -10.55 11.38
CA ASP A 21 4.07 -10.01 11.33
C ASP A 21 4.08 -8.51 11.06
N TYR A 22 3.14 -8.04 10.24
CA TYR A 22 2.93 -6.64 10.01
C TYR A 22 2.51 -5.91 11.29
N CYS A 23 1.52 -6.40 12.03
CA CYS A 23 0.99 -5.68 13.19
C CYS A 23 1.97 -5.64 14.37
N ARG A 24 2.84 -6.66 14.50
CA ARG A 24 3.77 -6.81 15.62
C ARG A 24 5.05 -5.99 15.49
N LYS A 25 5.53 -5.72 14.28
CA LYS A 25 6.83 -5.05 14.04
C LYS A 25 6.61 -3.66 13.44
N LEU A 26 7.10 -2.60 14.11
CA LEU A 26 6.98 -1.23 13.61
C LEU A 26 7.67 -1.05 12.25
N GLU A 27 8.86 -1.61 12.08
CA GLU A 27 9.63 -1.54 10.84
C GLU A 27 8.85 -2.10 9.63
N ASN A 28 8.17 -3.22 9.84
CA ASN A 28 7.29 -3.84 8.85
C ASN A 28 6.15 -2.91 8.44
N ARG A 29 5.51 -2.25 9.41
CA ARG A 29 4.46 -1.25 9.13
C ARG A 29 5.01 -0.09 8.31
N MET A 30 6.14 0.47 8.74
CA MET A 30 6.77 1.59 8.05
C MET A 30 7.16 1.23 6.61
N LYS A 31 7.60 -0.01 6.35
CA LYS A 31 7.89 -0.48 4.98
C LYS A 31 6.65 -0.48 4.08
N VAL A 32 5.51 -0.95 4.60
CA VAL A 32 4.25 -0.96 3.86
C VAL A 32 3.76 0.47 3.61
N GLU A 33 3.76 1.32 4.63
CA GLU A 33 3.27 2.70 4.51
C GLU A 33 4.13 3.56 3.58
N ARG A 34 5.46 3.38 3.56
CA ARG A 34 6.32 4.05 2.57
C ARG A 34 5.94 3.69 1.14
N ARG A 35 5.74 2.40 0.85
CA ARG A 35 5.32 1.95 -0.49
C ARG A 35 3.94 2.50 -0.86
N ARG A 36 3.00 2.51 0.09
CA ARG A 36 1.67 3.12 -0.12
C ARG A 36 1.78 4.60 -0.48
N GLN A 37 2.67 5.34 0.19
CA GLN A 37 2.90 6.76 -0.12
C GLN A 37 3.51 6.97 -1.50
N GLU A 38 4.47 6.13 -1.90
CA GLU A 38 5.08 6.16 -3.24
C GLU A 38 4.04 5.88 -4.34
N ASP A 39 3.20 4.86 -4.16
CA ASP A 39 2.13 4.49 -5.10
C ASP A 39 1.07 5.60 -5.21
N TYR A 40 0.73 6.25 -4.09
CA TYR A 40 -0.18 7.39 -4.07
C TYR A 40 0.39 8.61 -4.80
N ASN A 41 1.66 8.94 -4.55
CA ASN A 41 2.33 10.04 -5.26
C ASN A 41 2.40 9.77 -6.75
N ARG A 42 2.72 8.54 -7.18
CA ARG A 42 2.73 8.15 -8.59
C ARG A 42 1.34 8.29 -9.22
N SER A 43 0.30 7.86 -8.51
CA SER A 43 -1.08 8.00 -8.97
C SER A 43 -1.48 9.47 -9.18
N LYS A 44 -1.05 10.37 -8.28
CA LYS A 44 -1.27 11.82 -8.46
C LYS A 44 -0.62 12.36 -9.73
N TYR A 45 0.63 11.97 -10.00
CA TYR A 45 1.32 12.41 -11.21
C TYR A 45 0.57 11.96 -12.47
N VAL A 46 0.11 10.71 -12.51
CA VAL A 46 -0.68 10.19 -13.64
C VAL A 46 -1.99 10.96 -13.82
N VAL A 47 -2.71 11.24 -12.72
CA VAL A 47 -3.95 12.02 -12.78
C VAL A 47 -3.68 13.43 -13.32
N ALA A 48 -2.66 14.12 -12.80
CA ALA A 48 -2.29 15.46 -13.25
C ALA A 48 -1.88 15.48 -14.74
N GLU A 49 -1.18 14.46 -15.22
CA GLU A 49 -0.82 14.31 -16.62
C GLU A 49 -2.06 14.14 -17.51
N ILE A 50 -3.00 13.27 -17.11
CA ILE A 50 -4.27 13.07 -17.82
C ILE A 50 -5.08 14.38 -17.86
N GLU A 51 -5.22 15.06 -16.72
CA GLU A 51 -5.91 16.34 -16.64
C GLU A 51 -5.27 17.39 -17.57
N SER A 52 -3.94 17.49 -17.59
CA SER A 52 -3.23 18.44 -18.47
C SER A 52 -3.46 18.17 -19.97
N ASN A 53 -3.59 16.90 -20.35
CA ASN A 53 -3.82 16.49 -21.74
C ASN A 53 -5.28 16.71 -22.18
N ILE A 54 -6.25 16.66 -21.27
CA ILE A 54 -7.67 16.91 -21.56
C ILE A 54 -7.96 18.40 -21.76
N HIS A 55 -7.25 19.27 -21.03
CA HIS A 55 -7.45 20.73 -21.10
C HIS A 55 -6.63 21.41 -22.22
N ARG A 56 -6.00 20.64 -23.11
CA ARG A 56 -5.19 21.12 -24.24
C ARG A 56 -5.94 20.98 -25.56
#